data_AF-C4RDA9-F1
#
_entry.id   AF-C4RDA9-F1
#
_cell.length_a   1.000
_cell.length_b   1.000
_cell.length_c   1.000
_cell.angle_alpha   90.00
_cell.angle_beta   90.00
_cell.angle_gamma   90.00
#
_symmetry.space_group_name_H-M   'P 1'
#
loop_
_entity.id
_entity.type
_entity.pdbx_description
1 polymer ?
#
loop_
_entity_poly.entity_id
_entity_poly.type
_entity_poly.pdbx_seq_one_letter_code
_entity_poly.pdbx_strand_id
1 'polypeptide(L)'
;MGDGHDHHRTAFGPTAVNLARAAALELGAARDAVAWHERTTRRDAWRWLPAEHRAAHLLDAAWAYLQIDDPRNAGRALLDAERTAPAELRHRPAARDVIAWVARDRHASATVIQLALTLNLT
;
A
#
# COMPACT_ATOMS: atom_id res chain seq x y z
N MET A 1 -23.21 -23.21 -43.59
CA MET A 1 -22.97 -23.57 -42.19
C MET A 1 -21.46 -23.71 -42.05
N GLY A 2 -20.69 -22.89 -41.36
CA GLY A 2 -20.98 -22.00 -40.25
C GLY A 2 -20.09 -22.41 -39.09
N ASP A 3 -18.77 -22.24 -39.21
CA ASP A 3 -17.88 -22.28 -38.05
C ASP A 3 -16.73 -21.29 -38.26
N GLY A 4 -17.08 -20.02 -38.08
CA GLY A 4 -16.15 -18.90 -38.09
C GLY A 4 -15.33 -18.93 -36.82
N HIS A 5 -14.27 -19.73 -36.83
CA HIS A 5 -13.17 -19.63 -35.89
C HIS A 5 -12.43 -18.31 -36.15
N ASP A 6 -12.96 -17.22 -35.61
CA ASP A 6 -12.30 -15.92 -35.59
C ASP A 6 -11.25 -15.90 -34.47
N HIS A 7 -10.06 -16.44 -34.78
CA HIS A 7 -8.92 -16.52 -33.87
C HIS A 7 -8.03 -15.27 -33.87
N HIS A 8 -8.48 -14.15 -34.42
CA HIS A 8 -7.64 -12.97 -34.56
C HIS A 8 -8.39 -11.65 -34.37
N ARG A 9 -8.48 -11.11 -33.13
CA ARG A 9 -8.08 -9.70 -32.85
C ARG A 9 -8.17 -9.09 -31.44
N THR A 10 -8.25 -9.83 -30.34
CA THR A 10 -7.82 -9.25 -29.05
C THR A 10 -7.00 -10.27 -28.27
N ALA A 11 -5.79 -9.88 -27.88
CA ALA A 11 -4.83 -10.74 -27.18
C ALA A 11 -5.24 -11.05 -25.72
N PHE A 12 -6.54 -11.00 -25.40
CA PHE A 12 -7.05 -11.16 -24.05
C PHE A 12 -8.08 -12.28 -24.04
N GLY A 13 -7.60 -13.53 -23.89
CA GLY A 13 -8.48 -14.65 -23.56
C GLY A 13 -9.23 -14.42 -22.23
N PRO A 14 -10.30 -15.18 -21.94
CA PRO A 14 -11.15 -14.98 -20.75
C PRO A 14 -10.36 -14.87 -19.43
N THR A 15 -9.25 -15.59 -19.29
CA THR A 15 -8.34 -15.52 -18.14
C THR A 15 -7.67 -14.15 -18.00
N ALA A 16 -7.17 -13.57 -19.11
CA ALA A 16 -6.53 -12.26 -19.08
C ALA A 16 -7.54 -11.15 -18.76
N VAL A 17 -8.77 -11.26 -19.27
CA VAL A 17 -9.86 -10.32 -18.94
C VAL A 17 -10.27 -10.44 -17.47
N ASN A 18 -10.40 -11.65 -16.94
CA ASN A 18 -10.73 -11.86 -15.53
C ASN A 18 -9.61 -11.37 -14.61
N LEU A 19 -8.34 -11.59 -14.99
CA LEU A 19 -7.19 -11.06 -14.27
C LEU A 19 -7.19 -9.53 -14.28
N ALA A 20 -7.45 -8.90 -15.42
CA ALA A 20 -7.57 -7.45 -15.53
C ALA A 20 -8.73 -6.89 -14.69
N ARG A 21 -9.87 -7.61 -14.63
CA ARG A 21 -11.00 -7.23 -13.77
C ARG A 21 -10.66 -7.36 -12.29
N ALA A 22 -10.00 -8.44 -11.88
CA ALA A 22 -9.54 -8.61 -10.50
C ALA A 22 -8.55 -7.50 -10.11
N ALA A 23 -7.56 -7.21 -10.97
CA ALA A 23 -6.62 -6.11 -10.75
C ALA A 23 -7.31 -4.75 -10.64
N ALA A 24 -8.33 -4.48 -11.47
CA ALA A 24 -9.10 -3.25 -11.39
C ALA A 24 -9.92 -3.14 -10.08
N LEU A 25 -10.46 -4.26 -9.58
CA LEU A 25 -11.16 -4.30 -8.30
C LEU A 25 -10.22 -4.05 -7.12
N GLU A 26 -9.07 -4.71 -7.08
CA GLU A 26 -8.04 -4.51 -6.05
C GLU A 26 -7.57 -3.05 -6.02
N LEU A 27 -7.30 -2.46 -7.19
CA LEU A 27 -6.92 -1.04 -7.29
C LEU A 27 -8.05 -0.10 -6.81
N GLY A 28 -9.31 -0.44 -7.11
CA GLY A 28 -10.47 0.28 -6.60
C GLY A 28 -10.54 0.24 -5.08
N ALA A 29 -10.38 -0.94 -4.49
CA ALA A 29 -10.35 -1.13 -3.04
C ALA A 29 -9.20 -0.35 -2.37
N ALA A 30 -8.02 -0.32 -3.00
CA ALA A 30 -6.89 0.46 -2.52
C ALA A 30 -7.18 1.98 -2.53
N ARG A 31 -7.77 2.50 -3.61
CA ARG A 31 -8.18 3.91 -3.70
C ARG A 31 -9.23 4.27 -2.65
N ASP A 32 -10.22 3.40 -2.46
CA ASP A 32 -11.23 3.58 -1.42
C ASP A 32 -10.59 3.59 -0.03
N ALA A 33 -9.64 2.68 0.25
CA ALA A 33 -8.91 2.63 1.51
C ALA A 33 -8.14 3.94 1.77
N VAL A 34 -7.48 4.52 0.76
CA VAL A 34 -6.83 5.84 0.86
C VAL A 34 -7.86 6.92 1.20
N ALA A 35 -9.00 6.96 0.49
CA ALA A 35 -10.05 7.94 0.76
C ALA A 35 -10.66 7.79 2.16
N TRP A 36 -10.77 6.56 2.68
CA TRP A 36 -11.19 6.28 4.05
C TRP A 36 -10.14 6.72 5.08
N HIS A 37 -8.86 6.47 4.80
CA HIS A 37 -7.76 6.92 5.63
C HIS A 37 -7.77 8.45 5.79
N GLU A 38 -7.82 9.20 4.69
CA GLU A 38 -7.86 10.67 4.73
C GLU A 38 -9.04 11.22 5.54
N ARG A 39 -10.22 10.59 5.42
CA ARG A 39 -11.40 11.00 6.19
C ARG A 39 -11.26 10.65 7.66
N THR A 40 -10.67 9.51 7.99
CA THR A 40 -10.55 9.01 9.37
C THR A 40 -9.55 9.83 10.17
N THR A 41 -8.39 10.14 9.60
CA THR A 41 -7.32 10.90 10.28
C THR A 41 -7.66 12.37 10.51
N ARG A 42 -8.64 12.92 9.78
CA ARG A 42 -9.17 14.28 9.98
C ARG A 42 -10.13 14.41 11.16
N ARG A 43 -10.66 13.31 11.71
CA ARG A 43 -11.63 13.34 12.83
C ARG A 43 -10.92 13.47 14.16
N ASP A 44 -11.51 14.22 15.11
CA ASP A 44 -10.95 14.36 16.46
C ASP A 44 -10.79 13.01 17.17
N ALA A 45 -11.72 12.08 16.93
CA ALA A 45 -11.69 10.69 17.40
C ALA A 45 -10.34 9.98 17.13
N TRP A 46 -9.66 10.35 16.05
CA TRP A 46 -8.34 9.82 15.70
C TRP A 46 -7.33 10.04 16.82
N ARG A 47 -7.27 11.24 17.40
CA ARG A 47 -6.28 11.60 18.44
C ARG A 47 -6.48 10.81 19.73
N TRP A 48 -7.68 10.27 19.95
CA TRP A 48 -8.05 9.51 21.13
C TRP A 48 -7.76 8.01 21.00
N LEU A 49 -7.38 7.53 19.82
CA LEU A 49 -7.00 6.14 19.62
C LEU A 49 -5.61 5.83 20.22
N PRO A 50 -5.42 4.62 20.79
CA PRO A 50 -4.11 4.16 21.22
C PRO A 50 -3.09 4.26 20.08
N ALA A 51 -1.82 4.50 20.44
CA ALA A 51 -0.77 4.74 19.47
C ALA A 51 -0.56 3.55 18.53
N GLU A 52 -0.72 2.34 19.05
CA GLU A 52 -0.61 1.08 18.33
C GLU A 52 -1.67 0.98 17.22
N HIS A 53 -2.93 1.29 17.55
CA HIS A 53 -4.03 1.30 16.56
C HIS A 53 -3.81 2.35 15.48
N ARG A 54 -3.31 3.54 15.85
CA ARG A 54 -2.98 4.59 14.89
C ARG A 54 -1.84 4.17 13.97
N ALA A 55 -0.78 3.59 14.53
CA ALA A 55 0.36 3.10 13.75
C ALA A 55 -0.05 1.96 12.81
N ALA A 56 -0.87 1.02 13.29
CA ALA A 56 -1.43 -0.05 12.46
C ALA A 56 -2.22 0.49 11.28
N HIS A 57 -3.11 1.46 11.51
CA HIS A 57 -3.88 2.10 10.44
C HIS A 57 -3.01 2.91 9.46
N LEU A 58 -1.97 3.59 9.96
CA LEU A 58 -1.02 4.31 9.10
C LEU A 58 -0.20 3.35 8.23
N LEU A 59 0.12 2.16 8.74
CA LEU A 59 0.77 1.11 7.96
C LEU A 59 -0.14 0.56 6.86
N ASP A 60 -1.41 0.30 7.19
CA ASP A 60 -2.40 -0.16 6.21
C ASP A 60 -2.61 0.90 5.11
N ALA A 61 -2.62 2.19 5.48
CA ALA A 61 -2.66 3.30 4.53
C ALA A 61 -1.40 3.36 3.65
N ALA A 62 -0.20 3.15 4.23
CA ALA A 62 1.04 3.09 3.46
C ALA A 62 0.99 1.97 2.39
N TRP A 63 0.43 0.81 2.74
CA TRP A 63 0.25 -0.28 1.79
C TRP A 63 -0.78 0.06 0.70
N ALA A 64 -1.88 0.73 1.04
CA ALA A 64 -2.85 1.21 0.05
C ALA A 64 -2.24 2.24 -0.92
N TYR A 65 -1.38 3.14 -0.45
CA TYR A 65 -0.65 4.08 -1.30
C TYR A 65 0.30 3.37 -2.27
N LEU A 66 1.00 2.32 -1.83
CA LEU A 66 1.85 1.51 -2.72
C LEU A 66 1.04 0.84 -3.84
N GLN A 67 -0.17 0.35 -3.55
CA GLN A 67 -1.03 -0.28 -4.54
C GLN A 67 -1.51 0.69 -5.64
N ILE A 68 -1.57 1.99 -5.35
CA ILE A 68 -1.94 3.03 -6.32
C ILE A 68 -0.74 3.76 -6.92
N ASP A 69 0.46 3.21 -6.78
CA ASP A 69 1.74 3.75 -7.29
C ASP A 69 2.07 5.15 -6.74
N ASP A 70 1.79 5.38 -5.44
CA ASP A 70 2.15 6.60 -4.72
C ASP A 70 3.17 6.33 -3.59
N PRO A 71 4.43 6.01 -3.94
CA PRO A 71 5.46 5.69 -2.96
C PRO A 71 5.80 6.88 -2.05
N ARG A 72 5.53 8.11 -2.49
CA ARG A 72 5.77 9.33 -1.71
C ARG A 72 4.81 9.40 -0.53
N ASN A 73 3.50 9.24 -0.74
CA ASN A 73 2.55 9.24 0.36
C ASN A 73 2.63 7.96 1.19
N ALA A 74 3.01 6.83 0.59
CA ALA A 74 3.36 5.61 1.33
C ALA A 74 4.49 5.85 2.33
N GLY A 75 5.60 6.46 1.89
CA GLY A 75 6.72 6.80 2.76
C GLY A 75 6.35 7.79 3.88
N ARG A 76 5.49 8.78 3.60
CA ARG A 76 5.00 9.71 4.62
C ARG A 76 4.16 9.01 5.69
N ALA A 77 3.19 8.19 5.27
CA ALA A 77 2.36 7.42 6.19
C ALA A 77 3.19 6.46 7.06
N LEU A 78 4.20 5.82 6.46
CA LEU A 78 5.13 4.94 7.15
C LEU A 78 5.97 5.68 8.21
N LEU A 79 6.51 6.85 7.89
CA LEU A 79 7.26 7.68 8.84
C LEU A 79 6.37 8.22 9.96
N ASP A 80 5.12 8.55 9.66
CA ASP A 80 4.14 8.95 10.66
C ASP A 80 3.79 7.78 11.60
N ALA A 81 3.76 6.55 11.08
CA ALA A 81 3.56 5.33 11.87
C ALA A 81 4.76 5.06 12.78
N GLU A 82 5.99 5.12 12.24
CA GLU A 82 7.24 4.98 13.03
C GLU A 82 7.32 6.02 14.15
N ARG A 83 6.94 7.27 13.89
CA ARG A 83 6.90 8.31 14.92
C ARG A 83 5.81 8.07 15.97
N THR A 84 4.70 7.44 15.60
CA THR A 84 3.55 7.22 16.48
C THR A 84 3.78 6.04 17.42
N ALA A 85 4.23 4.90 16.90
CA ALA A 85 4.54 3.72 17.70
C ALA A 85 5.71 2.92 17.08
N PRO A 86 6.97 3.30 17.35
CA PRO A 86 8.14 2.60 16.78
C PRO A 86 8.19 1.13 17.18
N ALA A 87 7.76 0.80 18.40
CA ALA A 87 7.71 -0.58 18.87
C ALA A 87 6.75 -1.43 18.02
N GLU A 88 5.58 -0.90 17.70
CA GLU A 88 4.58 -1.61 16.89
C GLU A 88 5.15 -1.99 15.52
N LEU A 89 5.81 -1.05 14.83
CA LEU A 89 6.41 -1.32 13.50
C LEU A 89 7.52 -2.35 13.56
N ARG A 90 8.32 -2.38 14.63
CA ARG A 90 9.38 -3.37 14.81
C ARG A 90 8.85 -4.79 15.03
N HIS A 91 7.68 -4.91 15.67
CA HIS A 91 7.09 -6.19 16.05
C HIS A 91 6.08 -6.71 15.01
N ARG A 92 5.58 -5.86 14.11
CA ARG A 92 4.65 -6.25 13.04
C ARG A 92 5.42 -6.72 11.80
N PRO A 93 5.31 -8.00 11.38
CA PRO A 93 6.00 -8.51 10.19
C PRO A 93 5.59 -7.77 8.92
N ALA A 94 4.31 -7.43 8.79
CA ALA A 94 3.77 -6.67 7.65
C ALA A 94 4.44 -5.29 7.48
N ALA A 95 4.97 -4.70 8.55
CA ALA A 95 5.69 -3.43 8.45
C ALA A 95 7.01 -3.58 7.70
N ARG A 96 7.70 -4.72 7.89
CA ARG A 96 9.00 -5.00 7.26
C ARG A 96 8.86 -5.04 5.74
N ASP A 97 7.80 -5.66 5.23
CA ASP A 97 7.53 -5.72 3.80
C ASP A 97 7.30 -4.32 3.22
N VAL A 98 6.40 -3.54 3.84
CA VAL A 98 6.13 -2.16 3.40
C VAL A 98 7.40 -1.31 3.40
N ILE A 99 8.21 -1.40 4.47
CA ILE A 99 9.48 -0.66 4.58
C ILE A 99 10.44 -1.05 3.45
N ALA A 100 10.61 -2.34 3.18
CA ALA A 100 11.49 -2.82 2.11
C ALA A 100 11.00 -2.37 0.72
N TRP A 101 9.69 -2.39 0.47
CA TRP A 101 9.10 -1.91 -0.78
C TRP A 101 9.31 -0.41 -0.97
N VAL A 102 9.01 0.42 0.04
CA VAL A 102 9.21 1.87 -0.05
C VAL A 102 10.71 2.21 -0.18
N ALA A 103 11.60 1.51 0.52
CA ALA A 103 13.04 1.79 0.48
C ALA A 103 13.70 1.46 -0.88
N ARG A 104 13.09 0.58 -1.69
CA ARG A 104 13.56 0.26 -3.05
C ARG A 104 13.11 1.28 -4.09
N ASP A 105 12.16 2.15 -3.77
CA ASP A 105 11.73 3.20 -4.69
C ASP A 105 12.85 4.21 -4.94
N ARG A 106 13.00 4.64 -6.19
CA ARG A 106 14.08 5.57 -6.58
C ARG A 106 13.96 6.95 -5.93
N HIS A 107 12.77 7.31 -5.45
CA HIS A 107 12.48 8.57 -4.76
C HIS A 107 12.30 8.37 -3.25
N ALA A 108 12.68 7.21 -2.71
CA ALA A 108 12.63 6.95 -1.29
C ALA A 108 13.39 8.03 -0.50
N SER A 109 12.74 8.55 0.55
CA SER A 109 13.41 9.51 1.43
C SER A 109 14.57 8.84 2.18
N ALA A 110 15.63 9.60 2.45
CA ALA A 110 16.79 9.11 3.20
C ALA A 110 16.40 8.51 4.56
N THR A 111 15.38 9.06 5.22
CA THR A 111 14.88 8.55 6.51
C THR A 111 14.28 7.14 6.38
N VAL A 112 13.56 6.85 5.31
CA VAL A 112 13.01 5.50 5.08
C VAL A 112 14.12 4.51 4.75
N ILE A 113 15.12 4.91 3.96
CA ILE A 113 16.31 4.08 3.67
C ILE A 113 17.06 3.76 4.97
N GLN A 114 17.28 4.75 5.83
CA GLN A 114 17.92 4.55 7.15
C GLN A 114 17.10 3.62 8.06
N LEU A 115 15.76 3.72 8.03
CA LEU A 115 14.89 2.81 8.77
C LEU A 115 15.03 1.37 8.25
N ALA A 116 15.06 1.17 6.93
CA ALA A 116 15.27 -0.15 6.34
C ALA A 116 16.63 -0.76 6.72
N LEU A 117 17.70 0.04 6.69
CA LEU A 117 19.03 -0.37 7.13
C LEU A 117 19.06 -0.77 8.61
N THR A 118 18.44 0.05 9.48
CA THR A 118 18.37 -0.22 10.92
C THR A 118 17.66 -1.56 11.22
N LEU A 119 16.68 -1.91 10.39
CA LEU A 119 15.92 -3.15 10.52
C LEU A 119 16.53 -4.33 9.75
N ASN A 120 17.65 -4.14 9.06
CA ASN A 120 18.31 -5.11 8.17
C ASN A 120 17.38 -5.65 7.07
N LEU A 121 16.73 -4.73 6.34
CA LEU A 121 15.73 -5.04 5.29
C LEU A 121 16.21 -4.79 3.85
N THR A 122 17.46 -4.36 3.67
CA THR A 122 18.09 -4.11 2.36
C THR A 122 18.66 -5.37 1.74
#